data_AF-A0A828SRG4-F1
#
_entry.id   AF-A0A828SRG4-F1
#
_cell.length_a   1.000
_cell.length_b   1.000
_cell.length_c   1.000
_cell.angle_alpha   90.00
_cell.angle_beta   90.00
_cell.angle_gamma   90.00
#
_symmetry.space_group_name_H-M   'P 1'
#
loop_
_entity.id
_entity.type
_entity.pdbx_description
1 polymer ?
#
loop_
_entity_poly.entity_id
_entity_poly.type
_entity_poly.pdbx_seq_one_letter_code
_entity_poly.pdbx_strand_id
1 'polypeptide(L)' 'MSEKAFKDLKIRFHLAIGVANGDREDFGKLSDWIEEENWEMMDEEEQKDTLSEIAEEWAQQYLDLGATVE' A
#
# COMPACT_ATOMS: atom_id res chain seq x y z
N MET A 1 -14.61 14.19 17.35
CA MET A 1 -14.20 13.36 16.19
C MET A 1 -13.59 12.11 16.78
N SER A 2 -14.04 10.91 16.39
CA SER A 2 -13.49 9.66 16.96
C SER A 2 -12.02 9.56 16.55
N GLU A 3 -11.11 9.61 17.51
CA GLU A 3 -9.74 9.14 17.35
C GLU A 3 -9.86 7.67 16.91
N LYS A 4 -9.57 7.38 15.64
CA LYS A 4 -9.43 5.99 15.21
C LYS A 4 -8.11 5.53 15.80
N ALA A 5 -8.14 4.52 16.67
CA ALA A 5 -6.92 3.94 17.19
C ALA A 5 -6.09 3.39 16.02
N PHE A 6 -4.76 3.52 16.07
CA PHE A 6 -3.85 3.09 14.99
C PHE A 6 -4.13 1.65 14.53
N LYS A 7 -4.39 0.76 15.49
CA LYS A 7 -4.76 -0.65 15.25
C LYS A 7 -5.98 -0.87 14.33
N ASP A 8 -6.83 0.15 14.18
CA ASP A 8 -8.05 0.10 13.36
C ASP A 8 -7.81 0.70 11.96
N LEU A 9 -6.63 1.26 11.70
CA LEU A 9 -6.26 1.83 10.40
C LEU A 9 -5.99 0.70 9.39
N LYS A 10 -6.67 0.83 8.25
CA LYS A 10 -6.54 -0.09 7.11
C LYS A 10 -6.08 0.67 5.89
N ILE A 11 -5.19 0.06 5.13
CA ILE A 11 -4.78 0.51 3.81
C ILE A 11 -5.67 -0.19 2.79
N ARG A 12 -6.24 0.58 1.87
CA ARG A 12 -6.92 0.06 0.69
C ARG A 12 -5.94 0.10 -0.47
N PHE A 13 -5.56 -1.07 -0.96
CA PHE A 13 -4.68 -1.19 -2.11
C PHE A 13 -5.47 -1.32 -3.40
N HIS A 14 -5.00 -0.67 -4.45
CA HIS A 14 -5.59 -0.75 -5.78
C HIS A 14 -4.49 -0.81 -6.82
N LEU A 15 -4.49 -1.89 -7.62
CA LEU A 15 -3.60 -2.07 -8.76
C LEU A 15 -4.47 -2.16 -10.01
N ALA A 16 -4.17 -1.31 -10.99
CA ALA A 16 -4.77 -1.36 -12.32
C ALA A 16 -3.68 -1.58 -13.36
N ILE A 17 -3.72 -2.70 -14.07
CA ILE A 17 -2.74 -3.05 -15.10
C ILE A 17 -3.31 -2.74 -16.49
N GLY A 18 -3.19 -1.49 -16.91
CA GLY A 18 -3.38 -1.02 -18.30
C GLY A 18 -4.51 -1.67 -19.13
N VAL A 19 -4.25 -1.88 -20.42
CA VAL A 19 -5.18 -2.39 -21.45
C VAL A 19 -5.75 -3.79 -21.15
N ALA A 20 -5.22 -4.49 -20.14
CA ALA A 20 -5.53 -5.89 -19.86
C ALA A 20 -6.82 -6.11 -19.04
N ASN A 21 -7.58 -5.06 -18.66
CA ASN A 21 -8.74 -5.16 -17.75
C ASN A 21 -8.42 -5.93 -16.44
N GLY A 22 -7.16 -5.92 -16.01
CA GLY A 22 -6.74 -6.51 -14.75
C GLY A 22 -6.83 -5.46 -13.65
N ASP A 23 -7.89 -5.50 -12.85
CA ASP A 23 -8.00 -4.77 -11.59
C ASP A 23 -7.80 -5.71 -10.40
N ARG A 24 -7.03 -5.25 -9.42
CA ARG A 24 -6.90 -5.93 -8.14
C ARG A 24 -7.10 -4.92 -7.01
N GLU A 25 -7.93 -5.31 -6.07
CA GLU A 25 -8.19 -4.56 -4.85
C GLU A 25 -7.94 -5.45 -3.65
N ASP A 26 -7.31 -4.89 -2.62
CA ASP A 26 -7.04 -5.59 -1.37
C ASP A 26 -7.08 -4.64 -0.18
N PHE A 27 -7.16 -5.18 1.03
CA PHE A 27 -7.11 -4.43 2.28
C PHE A 27 -6.06 -5.03 3.21
N GLY A 28 -5.07 -4.22 3.59
CA GLY A 28 -4.09 -4.54 4.62
C GLY A 28 -4.32 -3.73 5.89
N LYS A 29 -3.80 -4.18 7.03
CA LYS A 29 -3.70 -3.31 8.20
C LYS A 29 -2.46 -2.44 8.06
N LEU A 30 -2.54 -1.19 8.48
CA LEU A 30 -1.36 -0.32 8.49
C LEU A 30 -0.28 -0.88 9.43
N SER A 31 -0.70 -1.50 10.53
CA SER A 31 0.16 -2.16 11.51
C SER A 31 0.97 -3.33 10.96
N ASP A 32 0.62 -3.86 9.79
CA ASP A 32 1.39 -4.95 9.16
C ASP A 32 2.68 -4.42 8.50
N TRP A 33 2.79 -3.09 8.32
CA TRP A 33 3.87 -2.44 7.56
C TRP A 33 4.67 -1.44 8.41
N ILE A 34 4.01 -0.75 9.34
CA ILE A 34 4.65 0.26 10.19
C ILE A 34 4.16 0.15 11.63
N GLU A 35 5.06 0.43 12.57
CA GLU A 35 4.74 0.49 14.00
C GLU A 35 4.03 1.81 14.35
N GLU A 36 3.13 1.77 15.33
CA GLU A 36 2.34 2.93 15.78
C GLU A 36 3.23 4.12 16.16
N GLU A 37 4.30 3.87 16.92
CA GLU A 37 5.23 4.90 17.38
C GLU A 37 5.88 5.65 16.20
N ASN A 38 6.25 4.94 15.13
CA ASN A 38 6.84 5.56 13.94
C ASN A 38 5.80 6.36 13.17
N TRP A 39 4.58 5.84 13.03
CA TRP A 39 3.49 6.52 12.34
C TRP A 39 3.07 7.82 13.03
N GLU A 40 3.01 7.82 14.36
CA GLU A 40 2.64 9.00 15.16
C GLU A 40 3.70 10.11 15.15
N MET A 41 4.97 9.76 14.87
CA MET A 41 6.05 10.74 14.74
C MET A 41 6.12 11.38 13.35
N MET A 42 5.46 10.78 12.35
CA MET A 42 5.46 11.25 10.98
C MET A 42 4.47 12.40 10.76
N ASP A 43 4.88 13.40 10.00
CA ASP A 43 3.96 14.39 9.45
C ASP A 43 3.15 13.84 8.26
N GLU A 44 2.23 14.65 7.73
CA GLU A 44 1.34 14.22 6.63
C GLU A 44 2.10 13.91 5.33
N GLU A 45 3.25 14.56 5.09
CA GLU A 45 4.07 14.31 3.90
C GLU A 45 4.80 12.98 4.04
N GLU A 46 5.45 12.75 5.20
CA GLU A 46 6.13 11.50 5.53
C GLU A 46 5.16 10.29 5.53
N GLN A 47 3.95 10.46 6.06
CA GLN A 47 2.90 9.42 6.02
C GLN A 47 2.50 9.07 4.58
N LYS A 48 2.41 10.07 3.70
CA LYS A 48 2.04 9.86 2.30
C LYS A 48 3.13 9.16 1.50
N ASP A 49 4.39 9.52 1.74
CA ASP A 49 5.54 8.88 1.13
C ASP A 49 5.64 7.42 1.59
N THR A 50 5.49 7.17 2.89
CA THR A 50 5.41 5.82 3.48
C THR A 50 4.31 4.98 2.84
N LEU A 51 3.09 5.53 2.68
CA LEU A 51 1.99 4.82 2.02
C LEU A 51 2.28 4.51 0.54
N SER A 52 3.07 5.35 -0.14
CA SER A 52 3.48 5.14 -1.52
C SER A 52 4.48 3.98 -1.62
N GLU A 53 5.47 3.94 -0.73
CA GLU A 53 6.44 2.83 -0.63
C GLU A 53 5.74 1.50 -0.34
N ILE A 54 4.80 1.49 0.63
CA ILE A 54 4.00 0.30 0.96
C ILE A 54 3.18 -0.16 -0.26
N ALA A 55 2.59 0.77 -1.01
CA ALA A 55 1.82 0.44 -2.21
C ALA A 55 2.70 -0.17 -3.32
N GLU A 56 3.92 0.31 -3.50
CA GLU A 56 4.89 -0.25 -4.46
C GLU A 56 5.31 -1.67 -4.07
N GLU A 57 5.67 -1.89 -2.79
CA GLU A 57 6.04 -3.20 -2.29
C GLU A 57 4.88 -4.22 -2.44
N TRP A 58 3.66 -3.81 -2.09
CA TRP A 58 2.46 -4.63 -2.28
C TRP A 58 2.22 -4.95 -3.77
N ALA A 59 2.37 -3.98 -4.67
CA ALA A 59 2.13 -4.18 -6.11
C ALA A 59 3.14 -5.15 -6.74
N GLN A 60 4.40 -5.13 -6.31
CA GLN A 60 5.45 -6.02 -6.82
C GLN A 60 5.13 -7.51 -6.59
N GLN A 61 4.31 -7.85 -5.58
CA GLN A 61 3.87 -9.23 -5.34
C GLN A 61 2.98 -9.79 -6.48
N TYR A 62 2.45 -8.92 -7.33
CA TYR A 62 1.51 -9.28 -8.40
C TYR A 62 2.03 -9.01 -9.82
N LEU A 63 3.12 -8.26 -9.95
CA LEU A 63 3.71 -7.92 -11.23
C LEU A 63 4.76 -8.96 -11.63
N ASP A 64 4.33 -10.01 -12.35
CA ASP A 64 5.23 -10.94 -13.04
C ASP A 64 5.51 -10.43 -14.46
N LEU A 65 6.56 -9.61 -14.59
CA LEU A 65 6.94 -8.99 -15.86
C LEU A 65 8.06 -9.80 -16.52
N GLY A 66 7.78 -10.34 -17.70
CA GLY A 66 8.74 -11.05 -18.54
C GLY A 66 8.63 -10.64 -20.00
N ALA A 67 9.74 -10.75 -20.73
CA ALA A 67 9.78 -10.61 -22.18
C ALA A 67 10.69 -11.70 -22.75
N THR A 68 10.24 -12.35 -23.82
CA THR A 68 11.01 -13.34 -24.56
C THR A 68 11.17 -12.88 -26.00
N VAL A 69 12.37 -13.09 -26.58
CA VAL A 69 12.64 -12.92 -28.01
C VAL A 69 12.59 -14.29 -28.66
N GLU A 70 11.92 -14.39 -29.82
CA GLU A 70 11.91 -15.57 -30.70
C GLU A 70 12.84 -15.36 -31.90
#